data_AF-A0AAU2A3M9-F1
#
_entry.id   AF-A0AAU2A3M9-F1
#
_cell.length_a   1.000
_cell.length_b   1.000
_cell.length_c   1.000
_cell.angle_alpha   90.00
_cell.angle_beta   90.00
_cell.angle_gamma   90.00
#
_symmetry.space_group_name_H-M   'P 1'
#
loop_
_entity.id
_entity.type
_entity.pdbx_description
1 polymer ?
#
loop_
_entity_poly.entity_id
_entity_poly.type
_entity_poly.pdbx_seq_one_letter_code
_entity_poly.pdbx_strand_id
1 'polypeptide(L)'
;MPQTDSLGWCEIFQPPCPLDRATWPDDGRVGRITKGDYAGAYLLLAPEVDDLWGFYISDDPRIHKEDSLRADDYFALEEAVAHLLEEMGVEWVKESEDVRIEIEIFDIRSQWRKSRRRRDRMESLLNFLLRRRR
;
A
#
# COMPACT_ATOMS: atom_id res chain seq x y z
N MET A 1 -0.51 28.54 47.62
CA MET A 1 0.72 28.55 46.80
C MET A 1 1.42 27.21 46.97
N PRO A 2 1.90 26.59 45.89
CA PRO A 2 1.09 25.61 45.18
C PRO A 2 1.61 24.17 45.32
N GLN A 3 0.67 23.24 45.20
CA GLN A 3 0.90 21.82 44.95
C GLN A 3 1.57 21.68 43.59
N THR A 4 2.72 21.02 43.55
CA THR A 4 3.34 20.61 42.28
C THR A 4 2.56 19.42 41.75
N ASP A 5 1.80 19.69 40.70
CA ASP A 5 1.22 18.72 39.79
C ASP A 5 2.33 17.82 39.24
N SER A 6 2.47 16.63 39.80
CA SER A 6 3.18 15.54 39.17
C SER A 6 2.33 15.06 37.99
N LEU A 7 2.64 15.68 36.85
CA LEU A 7 2.14 15.41 35.51
C LEU A 7 1.98 13.90 35.30
N GLY A 8 0.72 13.52 35.05
CA GLY A 8 0.41 12.24 34.44
C GLY A 8 1.17 12.16 33.12
N TRP A 9 2.04 11.16 33.02
CA TRP A 9 2.62 10.77 31.75
C TRP A 9 1.45 10.28 30.89
N CYS A 10 1.03 11.12 29.95
CA CYS A 10 0.16 10.69 28.87
C CYS A 10 0.86 9.56 28.13
N GLU A 11 0.40 8.33 28.39
CA GLU A 11 0.21 7.34 27.35
C GLU A 11 -0.40 8.06 26.14
N ILE A 12 0.35 8.22 25.05
CA ILE A 12 -0.04 8.14 23.62
C ILE A 12 1.25 8.46 22.85
N PHE A 13 2.11 7.46 22.70
CA PHE A 13 2.97 7.35 21.53
C PHE A 13 3.07 5.86 21.25
N GLN A 14 2.02 5.31 20.65
CA GLN A 14 2.22 4.09 19.88
C GLN A 14 3.24 4.46 18.80
N PRO A 15 4.37 3.73 18.68
CA PRO A 15 5.29 3.93 17.57
C PRO A 15 4.52 3.78 16.25
N PRO A 16 4.97 4.42 15.15
CA PRO A 16 4.36 4.25 13.84
C PRO A 16 4.29 2.75 13.56
N CYS A 17 3.12 2.30 13.09
CA CYS A 17 2.81 0.91 12.79
C CYS A 17 4.06 0.23 12.20
N PRO A 18 4.67 -0.75 12.86
CA PRO A 18 5.89 -1.36 12.33
C PRO A 18 5.54 -1.94 10.96
N LEU A 19 6.34 -1.57 9.96
CA LEU A 19 6.35 -2.20 8.64
C LEU A 19 6.77 -3.65 8.82
N ASP A 20 5.82 -4.47 9.24
CA ASP A 20 6.06 -5.87 9.51
C ASP A 20 5.60 -6.67 8.30
N ARG A 21 6.56 -6.95 7.41
CA ARG A 21 6.36 -7.82 6.24
C ARG A 21 5.73 -9.17 6.60
N ALA A 22 5.84 -9.65 7.84
CA ALA A 22 5.26 -10.91 8.26
C ALA A 22 3.76 -10.83 8.61
N THR A 23 3.25 -9.64 8.92
CA THR A 23 1.83 -9.42 9.27
C THR A 23 1.06 -8.64 8.22
N TRP A 24 1.76 -8.08 7.23
CA TRP A 24 1.12 -7.42 6.11
C TRP A 24 0.63 -8.43 5.07
N PRO A 25 -0.52 -8.18 4.43
CA PRO A 25 -0.95 -8.98 3.29
C PRO A 25 0.13 -8.96 2.20
N ASP A 26 0.38 -10.10 1.55
CA ASP A 26 1.31 -10.22 0.41
C ASP A 26 1.00 -9.21 -0.71
N ASP A 27 -0.26 -8.78 -0.79
CA ASP A 27 -0.74 -7.84 -1.79
C ASP A 27 -0.75 -6.36 -1.30
N GLY A 28 -0.12 -6.06 -0.15
CA GLY A 28 0.02 -4.70 0.41
C GLY A 28 -1.12 -4.25 1.34
N ARG A 29 -1.08 -2.97 1.76
CA ARG A 29 -2.10 -2.31 2.59
C ARG A 29 -2.53 -0.99 2.00
N VAL A 30 -3.82 -0.67 2.19
CA VAL A 30 -4.40 0.60 1.77
C VAL A 30 -4.46 1.58 2.93
N GLY A 31 -4.06 2.81 2.68
CA GLY A 31 -4.15 3.93 3.61
C GLY A 31 -4.71 5.17 2.93
N ARG A 32 -5.08 6.15 3.76
CA ARG A 32 -5.46 7.49 3.32
C ARG A 32 -4.36 8.47 3.70
N ILE A 33 -3.96 9.30 2.75
CA ILE A 33 -2.93 10.33 2.96
C ILE A 33 -3.59 11.56 3.56
N THR A 34 -3.04 12.09 4.66
CA THR A 34 -3.62 13.24 5.38
C THR A 34 -2.77 14.51 5.30
N LYS A 35 -1.53 14.43 4.82
CA LYS A 35 -0.58 15.55 4.75
C LYS A 35 0.13 15.63 3.40
N GLY A 36 0.71 16.80 3.13
CA GLY A 36 1.50 17.06 1.92
C GLY A 36 0.66 17.20 0.65
N ASP A 37 1.32 17.11 -0.49
CA ASP A 37 0.72 17.37 -1.82
C ASP A 37 -0.31 16.31 -2.25
N TYR A 38 -0.28 15.15 -1.60
CA TYR A 38 -1.21 14.04 -1.84
C TYR A 38 -2.32 13.96 -0.77
N ALA A 39 -2.46 14.97 0.09
CA ALA A 39 -3.49 14.97 1.12
C ALA A 39 -4.90 14.78 0.51
N GLY A 40 -5.63 13.81 1.03
CA GLY A 40 -6.97 13.42 0.56
C GLY A 40 -6.98 12.19 -0.36
N ALA A 41 -5.87 11.86 -0.99
CA ALA A 41 -5.72 10.68 -1.86
C ALA A 41 -5.56 9.38 -1.06
N TYR A 42 -5.73 8.26 -1.76
CA TYR A 42 -5.44 6.93 -1.25
C TYR A 42 -4.01 6.51 -1.59
N LEU A 43 -3.42 5.71 -0.71
CA LEU A 43 -2.16 5.01 -0.90
C LEU A 43 -2.41 3.50 -0.86
N LEU A 44 -1.91 2.75 -1.83
CA LEU A 44 -1.65 1.33 -1.71
C LEU A 44 -0.14 1.16 -1.55
N LEU A 45 0.29 0.69 -0.37
CA LEU A 45 1.68 0.36 -0.10
C LEU A 45 1.85 -1.16 -0.24
N ALA A 46 2.67 -1.59 -1.19
CA ALA A 46 2.88 -3.02 -1.46
C ALA A 46 4.37 -3.39 -1.47
N PRO A 47 4.74 -4.58 -0.96
CA PRO A 47 6.09 -5.08 -1.09
C PRO A 47 6.37 -5.42 -2.56
N GLU A 48 7.53 -4.99 -3.04
CA GLU A 48 8.02 -5.23 -4.40
C GLU A 48 9.30 -6.08 -4.37
N VAL A 49 9.84 -6.39 -5.55
CA VAL A 49 11.12 -7.11 -5.67
C VAL A 49 12.29 -6.29 -5.11
N ASP A 50 13.39 -6.97 -4.77
CA ASP A 50 14.67 -6.34 -4.38
C ASP A 50 14.58 -5.39 -3.17
N ASP A 51 13.81 -5.79 -2.16
CA ASP A 51 13.58 -5.03 -0.90
C ASP A 51 12.92 -3.65 -1.07
N LEU A 52 12.33 -3.40 -2.25
CA LEU A 52 11.59 -2.19 -2.53
C LEU A 52 10.15 -2.28 -2.04
N TRP A 53 9.59 -1.11 -1.82
CA TRP A 53 8.18 -0.90 -1.54
C TRP A 53 7.60 0.04 -2.58
N GLY A 54 6.50 -0.39 -3.20
CA GLY A 54 5.74 0.41 -4.14
C GLY A 54 4.72 1.28 -3.42
N PHE A 55 4.77 2.58 -3.66
CA PHE A 55 3.77 3.56 -3.24
C PHE A 55 2.89 3.86 -4.44
N TYR A 56 1.68 3.31 -4.45
CA TYR A 56 0.68 3.60 -5.48
C TYR A 56 -0.33 4.61 -4.94
N ILE A 57 -0.45 5.77 -5.57
CA ILE A 57 -1.28 6.87 -5.09
C ILE A 57 -2.38 7.15 -6.10
N SER A 58 -3.61 7.29 -5.63
CA SER A 58 -4.75 7.57 -6.50
C SER A 58 -5.81 8.39 -5.78
N ASP A 59 -6.45 9.32 -6.50
CA ASP A 59 -7.62 10.04 -5.99
C ASP A 59 -8.84 9.12 -5.87
N ASP A 60 -9.80 9.48 -5.03
CA ASP A 60 -11.08 8.76 -4.97
C ASP A 60 -11.95 9.10 -6.19
N PRO A 61 -12.20 8.14 -7.11
CA PRO A 61 -13.01 8.38 -8.31
C PRO A 61 -14.47 8.74 -7.99
N ARG A 62 -14.93 8.49 -6.76
CA ARG A 62 -16.30 8.78 -6.32
C ARG A 62 -16.47 10.22 -5.86
N ILE A 63 -15.38 10.88 -5.48
CA ILE A 63 -15.38 12.26 -4.94
C ILE A 63 -15.08 13.26 -6.06
N HIS A 64 -14.11 12.94 -6.92
CA HIS A 64 -13.68 13.83 -7.99
C HIS A 64 -14.43 13.50 -9.28
N LYS A 65 -15.26 14.45 -9.76
CA LYS A 65 -15.94 14.40 -11.07
C LYS A 65 -15.07 14.98 -12.21
N GLU A 66 -13.78 15.19 -11.95
CA GLU A 66 -12.88 15.78 -12.94
C GLU A 66 -12.48 14.74 -13.99
N ASP A 67 -12.26 15.20 -15.22
CA ASP A 67 -11.85 14.36 -16.35
C ASP A 67 -10.44 13.78 -16.19
N SER A 68 -9.69 14.20 -15.17
CA SER A 68 -8.36 13.66 -14.83
C SER A 68 -8.24 13.40 -13.33
N LEU A 69 -8.30 12.13 -12.93
CA LEU A 69 -7.92 11.69 -11.59
C LEU A 69 -6.39 11.61 -11.50
N ARG A 70 -5.81 12.01 -10.37
CA ARG A 70 -4.38 11.79 -10.12
C ARG A 70 -4.12 10.30 -9.93
N ALA A 71 -3.09 9.80 -10.60
CA ALA A 71 -2.53 8.48 -10.38
C ALA A 71 -1.01 8.58 -10.49
N ASP A 72 -0.30 8.32 -9.40
CA ASP A 72 1.16 8.40 -9.32
C ASP A 72 1.72 7.13 -8.65
N ASP A 73 2.95 6.75 -9.04
CA ASP A 73 3.67 5.64 -8.43
C ASP A 73 5.15 5.96 -8.24
N TYR A 74 5.71 5.51 -7.11
CA TYR A 74 7.16 5.52 -6.88
C TYR A 74 7.60 4.41 -5.94
N PHE A 75 8.90 4.13 -5.93
CA PHE A 75 9.50 3.03 -5.18
C PHE A 75 10.48 3.57 -4.14
N ALA A 76 10.48 2.98 -2.95
CA ALA A 76 11.43 3.31 -1.89
C ALA A 76 12.02 2.06 -1.26
N LEU A 77 13.26 2.18 -0.76
CA LEU A 77 13.88 1.16 0.09
C LEU A 77 13.17 1.09 1.43
N GLU A 78 13.12 -0.11 2.03
CA GLU A 78 12.47 -0.38 3.32
C GLU A 78 12.86 0.62 4.43
N GLU A 79 14.13 1.03 4.48
CA GLU A 79 14.65 2.01 5.46
C GLU A 79 14.03 3.41 5.34
N ALA A 80 13.57 3.80 4.15
CA ALA A 80 12.97 5.10 3.88
C ALA A 80 11.45 5.10 4.07
N VAL A 81 10.80 3.93 4.04
CA VAL A 81 9.33 3.82 4.02
C VAL A 81 8.70 4.42 5.26
N ALA A 82 9.23 4.14 6.46
CA ALA A 82 8.65 4.64 7.70
C ALA A 82 8.63 6.17 7.75
N HIS A 83 9.72 6.81 7.31
CA HIS A 83 9.82 8.25 7.23
C HIS A 83 8.82 8.84 6.21
N LEU A 84 8.76 8.26 5.01
CA LEU A 84 7.82 8.69 3.97
C LEU A 84 6.36 8.59 4.41
N LEU A 85 5.98 7.51 5.09
CA LEU A 85 4.62 7.33 5.62
C LEU A 85 4.27 8.37 6.70
N GLU A 86 5.24 8.76 7.52
CA GLU A 86 5.09 9.81 8.52
C GLU A 86 4.90 11.20 7.88
N GLU A 87 5.72 11.52 6.87
CA GLU A 87 5.61 12.77 6.11
C GLU A 87 4.25 12.90 5.41
N MET A 88 3.77 11.81 4.81
CA MET A 88 2.46 11.72 4.17
C MET A 88 1.29 11.68 5.16
N GLY A 89 1.55 11.40 6.44
CA GLY A 89 0.51 11.25 7.47
C GLY A 89 -0.49 10.15 7.12
N VAL A 90 0.00 8.94 6.82
CA VAL A 90 -0.87 7.86 6.36
C VAL A 90 -1.72 7.29 7.50
N GLU A 91 -3.03 7.31 7.31
CA GLU A 91 -4.00 6.61 8.15
C GLU A 91 -4.46 5.32 7.46
N TRP A 92 -4.13 4.18 8.04
CA TRP A 92 -4.49 2.88 7.47
C TRP A 92 -6.00 2.64 7.51
N VAL A 93 -6.56 2.13 6.40
CA VAL A 93 -7.96 1.71 6.39
C VAL A 93 -8.14 0.45 7.24
N LYS A 94 -9.38 0.19 7.67
CA LYS A 94 -9.71 -1.04 8.37
C LYS A 94 -9.41 -2.23 7.46
N GLU A 95 -8.82 -3.28 8.02
CA GLU A 95 -8.45 -4.49 7.28
C GLU A 95 -9.63 -5.11 6.52
N SER A 96 -10.85 -5.06 7.09
CA SER A 96 -12.08 -5.51 6.44
C SER A 96 -12.47 -4.73 5.18
N GLU A 97 -11.94 -3.52 5.00
CA GLU A 97 -12.23 -2.63 3.88
C GLU A 97 -11.09 -2.56 2.85
N ASP A 98 -9.89 -3.02 3.22
CA ASP A 98 -8.67 -2.96 2.40
C ASP A 98 -8.88 -3.51 0.98
N VAL A 99 -9.37 -4.75 0.89
CA VAL A 99 -9.60 -5.44 -0.39
C VAL A 99 -10.65 -4.72 -1.23
N ARG A 100 -11.70 -4.20 -0.62
CA ARG A 100 -12.76 -3.49 -1.34
C ARG A 100 -12.22 -2.18 -1.93
N ILE A 101 -11.52 -1.40 -1.12
CA ILE A 101 -10.97 -0.10 -1.53
C ILE A 101 -9.89 -0.28 -2.59
N GLU A 102 -9.03 -1.29 -2.45
CA GLU A 102 -8.03 -1.60 -3.48
C GLU A 102 -8.67 -1.86 -4.84
N ILE A 103 -9.70 -2.70 -4.90
CA ILE A 103 -10.40 -3.02 -6.15
C ILE A 103 -11.12 -1.78 -6.71
N GLU A 104 -11.72 -0.96 -5.86
CA GLU A 104 -12.50 0.21 -6.28
C GLU A 104 -11.63 1.36 -6.81
N ILE A 105 -10.44 1.55 -6.23
CA ILE A 105 -9.62 2.75 -6.47
C ILE A 105 -8.40 2.46 -7.33
N PHE A 106 -7.73 1.33 -7.08
CA PHE A 106 -6.47 1.01 -7.73
C PHE A 106 -6.67 -0.03 -8.84
N ASP A 107 -7.47 -1.06 -8.60
CA ASP A 107 -7.60 -2.26 -9.44
C ASP A 107 -6.24 -2.94 -9.79
N ILE A 108 -5.16 -2.55 -9.09
CA ILE A 108 -3.78 -2.98 -9.36
C ILE A 108 -3.62 -4.48 -9.09
N ARG A 109 -4.20 -5.00 -8.00
CA ARG A 109 -4.18 -6.44 -7.68
C ARG A 109 -4.93 -7.25 -8.72
N SER A 110 -5.91 -6.70 -9.44
CA SER A 110 -6.56 -7.41 -10.55
C SER A 110 -5.65 -7.46 -11.77
N GLN A 111 -4.88 -6.41 -12.05
CA GLN A 111 -3.87 -6.38 -13.11
C GLN A 111 -2.70 -7.33 -12.82
N TRP A 112 -2.24 -7.40 -11.57
CA TRP A 112 -1.22 -8.35 -11.12
C TRP A 112 -1.70 -9.79 -11.18
N ARG A 113 -2.93 -10.08 -10.71
CA ARG A 113 -3.54 -11.42 -10.84
C ARG A 113 -3.72 -11.83 -12.29
N LYS A 114 -4.11 -10.91 -13.19
CA LYS A 114 -4.17 -11.17 -14.64
C LYS A 114 -2.78 -11.48 -15.21
N SER A 115 -1.75 -10.78 -14.77
CA SER A 115 -0.36 -10.96 -15.21
C SER A 115 0.27 -12.27 -14.70
N ARG A 116 0.08 -12.62 -13.42
CA ARG A 116 0.48 -13.92 -12.85
C ARG A 116 -0.19 -15.07 -13.60
N ARG A 117 -1.52 -15.03 -13.78
CA ARG A 117 -2.25 -16.07 -14.54
C ARG A 117 -1.77 -16.23 -15.99
N ARG A 118 -1.32 -15.15 -16.64
CA ARG A 118 -0.72 -15.22 -17.98
C ARG A 118 0.64 -15.91 -17.94
N ARG A 119 1.48 -15.59 -16.96
CA ARG A 119 2.79 -16.22 -16.77
C ARG A 119 2.66 -17.71 -16.47
N ASP A 120 1.78 -18.10 -15.55
CA ASP A 120 1.53 -19.50 -15.18
C ASP A 120 1.03 -20.34 -16.38
N ARG A 121 0.16 -19.76 -17.22
CA ARG A 121 -0.30 -20.39 -18.46
C ARG A 121 0.84 -20.56 -19.47
N MET A 122 1.72 -19.58 -19.58
CA MET A 122 2.84 -19.60 -20.53
C MET A 122 3.91 -20.61 -20.11
N GLU A 123 4.24 -20.68 -18.82
CA GLU A 123 5.12 -21.72 -18.25
C GLU A 123 4.54 -23.13 -18.41
N SER A 124 3.23 -23.28 -18.19
CA SER A 124 2.53 -24.55 -18.42
C SER A 124 2.61 -24.99 -19.89
N LEU A 125 2.45 -24.06 -20.84
CA LEU A 125 2.59 -24.34 -22.28
C LEU A 125 4.02 -24.69 -22.66
N LEU A 126 5.01 -23.97 -22.14
CA LEU A 126 6.43 -24.25 -22.39
C LEU A 126 6.82 -25.63 -21.85
N ASN A 127 6.40 -25.97 -20.62
CA ASN A 127 6.63 -27.28 -20.03
C ASN A 127 5.95 -28.42 -20.82
N PHE A 128 4.74 -28.18 -21.35
CA PHE A 128 4.05 -29.13 -22.22
C PHE A 128 4.80 -29.36 -23.55
N LEU A 129 5.27 -28.28 -24.19
CA LEU A 129 5.99 -28.35 -25.47
C LEU A 129 7.37 -28.99 -25.32
N LEU A 130 8.08 -28.73 -24.21
CA LEU A 130 9.38 -29.33 -23.92
C LEU A 130 9.28 -30.82 -23.58
N ARG A 131 8.20 -31.26 -22.92
CA ARG A 131 7.95 -32.69 -22.64
C ARG A 131 7.63 -33.51 -23.89
N ARG A 132 7.14 -32.89 -24.97
CA ARG A 132 6.75 -33.57 -26.22
C ARG A 132 7.91 -33.78 -27.20
N ARG A 133 9.12 -33.31 -26.88
CA ARG A 133 10.35 -33.44 -27.69
C ARG A 133 11.36 -34.47 -27.15
N ARG A 134 11.00 -35.24 -26.12
CA ARG A 134 11.70 -36.47 -25.72
C ARG A 134 10.90 -37.68 -26.17
#